data_AF-A0A6B1BB32-F1
#
_entry.id   AF-A0A6B1BB32-F1
#
_cell.length_a   1.000
_cell.length_b   1.000
_cell.length_c   1.000
_cell.angle_alpha   90.00
_cell.angle_beta   90.00
_cell.angle_gamma   90.00
#
_symmetry.space_group_name_H-M   'P 1'
#
loop_
_entity.id
_entity.type
_entity.pdbx_description
1 polymer ?
#
loop_
_entity_poly.entity_id
_entity_poly.type
_entity_poly.pdbx_seq_one_letter_code
_entity_poly.pdbx_strand_id
1 'polypeptide(L)'
;MQKICSSTKLLVALLAAFALLAAACGGSDDDGGGSAPAATGADGTSLSGSISVTGSSTVEPITSLLAEAFAETHGGVAFSVAGPGSGDGHKAACAGEVQIWNSSRQIKAEEAECLDGAGIEFIELRVAIDGISVITATGNDAIDCLNFEDLYSLVGVESTGFSTWAEANDLNAELGGSGPFGDGALEIFAPGEESGTFDSFIEIALEEVWEHRVEAGHADENFAVRPDYNASANDNVIIDGVSGNEHSLGWVGFAFADENRDKVKLVDVDGGDGCVAPTPETIASAEFPIARFLYTYVDAGQASDPAVKAFVDFMLSDEGQPYVVDAGYVGLSPADLEQSRSNWNSLTTGTTF
;
A
#
# COMPACT_ATOMS: atom_id res chain seq x y z
N MET A 1 -48.86 -30.98 19.43
CA MET A 1 -50.14 -30.30 19.13
C MET A 1 -49.75 -29.01 18.41
N GLN A 2 -50.17 -28.65 17.20
CA GLN A 2 -51.20 -29.15 16.31
C GLN A 2 -50.85 -28.66 14.89
N LYS A 3 -51.03 -29.55 13.91
CA LYS A 3 -51.01 -29.31 12.45
C LYS A 3 -52.10 -28.30 12.04
N ILE A 4 -51.92 -27.63 10.89
CA ILE A 4 -52.85 -27.54 9.73
C ILE A 4 -52.12 -26.73 8.62
N CYS A 5 -51.66 -27.35 7.52
CA CYS A 5 -52.37 -27.60 6.24
C CYS A 5 -52.85 -26.30 5.55
N SER A 6 -52.31 -25.91 4.40
CA SER A 6 -52.48 -26.50 3.04
C SER A 6 -53.36 -25.58 2.21
N SER A 7 -52.90 -25.22 1.01
CA SER A 7 -53.70 -25.24 -0.24
C SER A 7 -53.13 -24.26 -1.28
N THR A 8 -53.04 -24.45 -2.60
CA THR A 8 -53.18 -25.55 -3.58
C THR A 8 -53.32 -24.83 -4.94
N LYS A 9 -52.44 -25.12 -5.92
CA LYS A 9 -52.68 -25.14 -7.39
C LYS A 9 -53.03 -23.81 -8.09
N LEU A 10 -52.84 -23.58 -9.40
CA LEU A 10 -52.28 -24.24 -10.60
C LEU A 10 -52.71 -23.32 -11.79
N LEU A 11 -52.07 -23.47 -12.96
CA LEU A 11 -52.46 -22.96 -14.30
C LEU A 11 -52.08 -21.49 -14.60
N VAL A 12 -51.58 -21.09 -15.78
CA VAL A 12 -51.71 -21.59 -17.16
C VAL A 12 -50.43 -21.29 -17.97
N ALA A 13 -50.03 -22.23 -18.82
CA ALA A 13 -49.03 -22.08 -19.87
C ALA A 13 -49.59 -21.32 -21.09
N LEU A 14 -48.78 -20.45 -21.72
CA LEU A 14 -49.03 -20.02 -23.11
C LEU A 14 -47.79 -20.29 -23.96
N LEU A 15 -47.86 -21.36 -24.76
CA LEU A 15 -47.07 -21.53 -25.97
C LEU A 15 -47.64 -20.60 -27.05
N ALA A 16 -46.76 -19.93 -27.80
CA ALA A 16 -47.03 -19.60 -29.19
C ALA A 16 -45.74 -19.80 -30.00
N ALA A 17 -45.77 -20.86 -30.80
CA ALA A 17 -44.77 -21.18 -31.80
C ALA A 17 -44.86 -20.20 -32.97
N PHE A 18 -43.72 -19.83 -33.55
CA PHE A 18 -43.63 -19.43 -34.94
C PHE A 18 -42.45 -20.16 -35.57
N ALA A 19 -42.74 -20.90 -36.62
CA ALA A 19 -41.81 -21.74 -37.34
C ALA A 19 -41.68 -21.26 -38.79
N LEU A 20 -40.44 -21.35 -39.28
CA LEU A 20 -40.03 -21.75 -40.64
C LEU A 20 -40.31 -20.78 -41.82
N LEU A 21 -39.23 -20.24 -42.43
CA LEU A 21 -38.57 -20.76 -43.65
C LEU A 21 -37.79 -19.66 -44.39
N ALA A 22 -36.51 -19.90 -44.67
CA ALA A 22 -35.97 -20.07 -46.03
C ALA A 22 -34.43 -20.11 -46.02
N ALA A 23 -33.87 -21.23 -46.48
CA ALA A 23 -32.50 -21.32 -46.93
C ALA A 23 -32.44 -20.94 -48.42
N ALA A 24 -31.47 -20.12 -48.81
CA ALA A 24 -30.99 -20.03 -50.20
C ALA A 24 -29.57 -19.43 -50.25
N CYS A 25 -28.66 -20.20 -50.88
CA CYS A 25 -27.37 -19.94 -51.55
C CYS A 25 -26.72 -18.53 -51.39
N GLY A 26 -25.42 -18.36 -51.14
CA GLY A 26 -24.24 -19.04 -51.68
C GLY A 26 -23.41 -18.03 -52.50
N GLY A 27 -22.12 -17.84 -52.18
CA GLY A 27 -21.18 -17.03 -52.98
C GLY A 27 -19.99 -16.49 -52.17
N SER A 28 -18.78 -16.78 -52.65
CA SER A 28 -17.46 -16.52 -52.06
C SER A 28 -16.94 -15.08 -52.21
N ASP A 29 -15.90 -14.81 -51.42
CA ASP A 29 -14.77 -13.87 -51.59
C ASP A 29 -14.85 -12.41 -51.07
N ASP A 30 -13.91 -12.18 -50.15
CA ASP A 30 -13.03 -11.03 -49.87
C ASP A 30 -13.46 -9.73 -49.16
N ASP A 31 -12.63 -9.46 -48.14
CA ASP A 31 -12.12 -8.20 -47.58
C ASP A 31 -13.03 -7.22 -46.80
N GLY A 32 -12.59 -6.89 -45.57
CA GLY A 32 -13.01 -5.65 -44.91
C GLY A 32 -12.89 -5.51 -43.39
N GLY A 33 -11.78 -5.93 -42.77
CA GLY A 33 -11.10 -5.28 -41.62
C GLY A 33 -11.86 -4.73 -40.40
N GLY A 34 -11.44 -5.19 -39.20
CA GLY A 34 -11.69 -4.46 -37.95
C GLY A 34 -11.40 -5.18 -36.63
N SER A 35 -10.40 -6.07 -36.54
CA SER A 35 -9.91 -6.56 -35.24
C SER A 35 -8.76 -5.67 -34.76
N ALA A 36 -8.86 -5.19 -33.52
CA ALA A 36 -7.81 -4.45 -32.82
C ALA A 36 -6.48 -5.23 -32.85
N PRO A 37 -5.32 -4.56 -32.97
CA PRO A 37 -4.04 -5.24 -32.98
C PRO A 37 -3.74 -5.76 -31.58
N ALA A 38 -3.56 -7.08 -31.45
CA ALA A 38 -2.85 -7.64 -30.31
C ALA A 38 -1.42 -7.09 -30.36
N ALA A 39 -0.95 -6.49 -29.26
CA ALA A 39 0.42 -6.05 -29.13
C ALA A 39 1.33 -7.28 -29.20
N THR A 40 2.00 -7.47 -30.33
CA THR A 40 2.97 -8.53 -30.53
C THR A 40 4.28 -8.15 -29.85
N GLY A 41 4.55 -8.73 -28.68
CA GLY A 41 5.90 -8.82 -28.13
C GLY A 41 6.85 -9.50 -29.13
N ALA A 42 8.14 -9.18 -29.04
CA ALA A 42 9.16 -9.41 -30.05
C ALA A 42 9.45 -10.88 -30.45
N ASP A 43 8.72 -11.88 -29.93
CA ASP A 43 8.94 -13.31 -30.22
C ASP A 43 7.67 -14.12 -30.57
N GLY A 44 6.52 -13.50 -30.85
CA GLY A 44 5.38 -14.19 -31.49
C GLY A 44 4.74 -15.38 -30.74
N THR A 45 5.20 -15.72 -29.53
CA THR A 45 4.57 -16.68 -28.62
C THR A 45 3.64 -15.94 -27.67
N SER A 46 2.36 -16.30 -27.68
CA SER A 46 1.40 -15.85 -26.66
C SER A 46 1.84 -16.38 -25.29
N LEU A 47 2.09 -15.47 -24.35
CA LEU A 47 2.38 -15.84 -22.96
C LEU A 47 1.17 -16.54 -22.32
N SER A 48 1.45 -17.53 -21.48
CA SER A 48 0.42 -18.25 -20.72
C SER A 48 0.98 -18.80 -19.42
N GLY A 49 0.14 -18.94 -18.41
CA GLY A 49 0.53 -19.48 -17.12
C GLY A 49 -0.30 -18.92 -15.98
N SER A 50 0.17 -19.12 -14.75
CA SER A 50 -0.42 -18.52 -13.56
C SER A 50 0.67 -17.89 -12.72
N ILE A 51 0.45 -16.64 -12.30
CA ILE A 51 1.32 -15.92 -11.36
C ILE A 51 0.53 -15.71 -10.07
N SER A 52 1.07 -16.21 -8.96
CA SER A 52 0.56 -15.96 -7.62
C SER A 52 1.46 -14.94 -6.92
N VAL A 53 0.86 -13.86 -6.44
CA VAL A 53 1.51 -12.83 -5.63
C VAL A 53 0.79 -12.72 -4.29
N THR A 54 1.55 -12.65 -3.20
CA THR A 54 1.01 -12.48 -1.84
C THR A 54 1.91 -11.56 -1.01
N GLY A 55 1.44 -11.04 0.11
CA GLY A 55 2.27 -10.34 1.08
C GLY A 55 1.64 -9.02 1.53
N SER A 56 2.41 -7.93 1.52
CA SER A 56 1.99 -6.63 2.01
C SER A 56 0.65 -6.15 1.45
N SER A 57 -0.28 -5.78 2.33
CA SER A 57 -1.52 -5.08 2.00
C SER A 57 -1.26 -3.70 1.40
N THR A 58 -0.15 -3.04 1.77
CA THR A 58 0.26 -1.75 1.19
C THR A 58 0.69 -1.87 -0.27
N VAL A 59 1.31 -2.98 -0.66
CA VAL A 59 1.81 -3.18 -2.05
C VAL A 59 0.78 -3.88 -2.94
N GLU A 60 -0.24 -4.50 -2.34
CA GLU A 60 -1.33 -5.18 -3.05
C GLU A 60 -2.02 -4.28 -4.08
N PRO A 61 -2.42 -3.03 -3.78
CA PRO A 61 -3.05 -2.14 -4.77
C PRO A 61 -2.17 -1.90 -6.01
N ILE A 62 -0.86 -1.68 -5.83
CA ILE A 62 0.09 -1.48 -6.92
C ILE A 62 0.13 -2.73 -7.81
N THR A 63 0.26 -3.90 -7.18
CA THR A 63 0.41 -5.17 -7.89
C THR A 63 -0.87 -5.56 -8.62
N SER A 64 -2.03 -5.30 -8.01
CA SER A 64 -3.35 -5.56 -8.61
C SER A 64 -3.56 -4.71 -9.87
N LEU A 65 -3.25 -3.41 -9.83
CA LEU A 65 -3.32 -2.55 -11.02
C LEU A 65 -2.36 -3.00 -12.12
N LEU A 66 -1.13 -3.35 -11.77
CA LEU A 66 -0.15 -3.89 -12.72
C LEU A 66 -0.62 -5.22 -13.34
N ALA A 67 -1.18 -6.13 -12.55
CA ALA A 67 -1.68 -7.42 -13.01
C ALA A 67 -2.88 -7.25 -13.96
N GLU A 68 -3.81 -6.34 -13.64
CA GLU A 68 -4.94 -6.00 -14.50
C GLU A 68 -4.45 -5.45 -15.85
N ALA A 69 -3.58 -4.43 -15.83
CA ALA A 69 -3.02 -3.83 -17.03
C ALA A 69 -2.22 -4.81 -17.89
N PHE A 70 -1.41 -5.66 -17.26
CA PHE A 70 -0.63 -6.68 -17.97
C PHE A 70 -1.55 -7.71 -18.64
N ALA A 71 -2.63 -8.11 -17.98
CA ALA A 71 -3.59 -9.07 -18.51
C ALA A 71 -4.37 -8.55 -19.72
N GLU A 72 -4.55 -7.23 -19.88
CA GLU A 72 -5.20 -6.64 -21.07
C GLU A 72 -4.46 -6.97 -22.37
N THR A 73 -3.13 -7.01 -22.32
CA THR A 73 -2.26 -7.31 -23.46
C THR A 73 -1.75 -8.76 -23.47
N HIS A 74 -1.82 -9.46 -22.33
CA HIS A 74 -1.33 -10.83 -22.15
C HIS A 74 -2.38 -11.77 -21.52
N GLY A 75 -3.61 -11.78 -22.04
CA GLY A 75 -4.76 -12.51 -21.46
C GLY A 75 -4.64 -14.04 -21.33
N GLY A 76 -3.52 -14.64 -21.72
CA GLY A 76 -3.19 -16.04 -21.42
C GLY A 76 -2.59 -16.26 -20.03
N VAL A 77 -2.18 -15.20 -19.33
CA VAL A 77 -1.60 -15.24 -17.98
C VAL A 77 -2.69 -14.96 -16.95
N ALA A 78 -2.89 -15.90 -16.03
CA ALA A 78 -3.82 -15.73 -14.91
C ALA A 78 -3.07 -15.18 -13.68
N PHE A 79 -3.70 -14.27 -12.95
CA PHE A 79 -3.15 -13.71 -11.72
C PHE A 79 -3.99 -14.09 -10.50
N SER A 80 -3.31 -14.28 -9.38
CA SER A 80 -3.90 -14.32 -8.04
C SER A 80 -3.07 -13.40 -7.14
N VAL A 81 -3.62 -12.25 -6.77
CA VAL A 81 -2.96 -11.26 -5.91
C VAL A 81 -3.69 -11.22 -4.57
N ALA A 82 -2.95 -11.25 -3.46
CA ALA A 82 -3.50 -11.15 -2.10
C ALA A 82 -2.60 -10.33 -1.18
N GLY A 83 -3.19 -9.62 -0.22
CA GLY A 83 -2.46 -8.76 0.72
C GLY A 83 -2.65 -9.14 2.20
N PRO A 84 -2.33 -10.36 2.67
CA PRO A 84 -2.50 -10.74 4.07
C PRO A 84 -1.52 -10.05 5.04
N GLY A 85 -0.44 -9.45 4.53
CA GLY A 85 0.61 -8.79 5.31
C GLY A 85 2.02 -9.23 4.90
N SER A 86 3.00 -8.35 5.11
CA SER A 86 4.41 -8.56 4.71
C SER A 86 5.00 -9.86 5.28
N GLY A 87 4.79 -10.12 6.57
CA GLY A 87 5.31 -11.33 7.22
C GLY A 87 4.64 -12.61 6.72
N ASP A 88 3.35 -12.57 6.39
CA ASP A 88 2.66 -13.72 5.81
C ASP A 88 3.10 -13.99 4.37
N GLY A 89 3.48 -12.94 3.64
CA GLY A 89 4.14 -13.08 2.34
C GLY A 89 5.47 -13.83 2.42
N HIS A 90 6.35 -13.42 3.34
CA HIS A 90 7.63 -14.09 3.58
C HIS A 90 7.45 -15.54 4.05
N LYS A 91 6.45 -15.84 4.89
CA LYS A 91 6.11 -17.22 5.29
C LYS A 91 5.65 -18.07 4.11
N ALA A 92 4.76 -17.55 3.26
CA ALA A 92 4.29 -18.26 2.07
C ALA A 92 5.44 -18.53 1.08
N ALA A 93 6.34 -17.57 0.91
CA ALA A 93 7.55 -17.73 0.13
C ALA A 93 8.47 -18.82 0.71
N CYS A 94 8.72 -18.82 2.02
CA CYS A 94 9.50 -19.88 2.68
C CYS A 94 8.87 -21.27 2.56
N ALA A 95 7.54 -21.35 2.46
CA ALA A 95 6.82 -22.60 2.18
C ALA A 95 6.87 -23.02 0.70
N GLY A 96 7.43 -22.19 -0.20
CA GLY A 96 7.50 -22.44 -1.64
C GLY A 96 6.15 -22.32 -2.36
N GLU A 97 5.21 -21.56 -1.78
CA GLU A 97 3.82 -21.50 -2.27
C GLU A 97 3.61 -20.43 -3.35
N VAL A 98 4.53 -19.48 -3.49
CA VAL A 98 4.41 -18.32 -4.39
C VAL A 98 5.69 -18.04 -5.17
N GLN A 99 5.56 -17.44 -6.35
CA GLN A 99 6.70 -17.04 -7.19
C GLN A 99 7.16 -15.61 -6.88
N ILE A 100 6.22 -14.76 -6.44
CA ILE A 100 6.43 -13.35 -6.17
C ILE A 100 5.76 -13.06 -4.82
N TRP A 101 6.39 -12.26 -3.97
CA TRP A 101 5.76 -11.75 -2.77
C TRP A 101 6.15 -10.30 -2.51
N ASN A 102 5.23 -9.56 -1.91
CA ASN A 102 5.41 -8.15 -1.64
C ASN A 102 5.68 -7.88 -0.16
N SER A 103 6.42 -6.82 0.12
CA SER A 103 6.71 -6.37 1.47
C SER A 103 6.74 -4.86 1.55
N SER A 104 6.19 -4.31 2.62
CA SER A 104 6.26 -2.88 2.94
C SER A 104 7.54 -2.50 3.69
N ARG A 105 8.44 -3.46 3.89
CA ARG A 105 9.76 -3.27 4.50
C ARG A 105 10.75 -4.23 3.87
N GLN A 106 12.04 -3.99 4.10
CA GLN A 106 13.05 -4.98 3.74
C GLN A 106 12.81 -6.29 4.52
N ILE A 107 13.18 -7.42 3.92
CA ILE A 107 13.13 -8.75 4.53
C ILE A 107 13.95 -8.78 5.83
N LYS A 108 13.40 -9.39 6.90
CA LYS A 108 14.10 -9.55 8.19
C LYS A 108 15.11 -10.69 8.10
N ALA A 109 16.11 -10.68 8.99
CA ALA A 109 17.15 -11.71 9.02
C ALA A 109 16.56 -13.12 9.18
N GLU A 110 15.58 -13.30 10.06
CA GLU A 110 14.95 -14.59 10.33
C GLU A 110 14.13 -15.09 9.12
N GLU A 111 13.57 -14.17 8.33
CA GLU A 111 12.84 -14.50 7.10
C GLU A 111 13.79 -14.92 5.98
N ALA A 112 14.92 -14.23 5.84
CA ALA A 112 15.97 -14.62 4.90
C ALA A 112 16.59 -15.97 5.27
N GLU A 113 16.82 -16.24 6.56
CA GLU A 113 17.27 -17.56 7.05
C GLU A 113 16.26 -18.67 6.75
N CYS A 114 14.96 -18.37 6.80
CA CYS A 114 13.91 -19.32 6.42
C CYS A 114 14.03 -19.72 4.94
N LEU A 115 14.18 -18.72 4.05
CA LEU A 115 14.34 -18.94 2.61
C LEU A 115 15.61 -19.74 2.29
N ASP A 116 16.74 -19.40 2.92
CA ASP A 116 18.00 -20.15 2.77
C ASP A 116 17.84 -21.61 3.23
N GLY A 117 17.19 -21.83 4.38
CA GLY A 117 16.85 -23.18 4.88
C GLY A 117 15.95 -23.97 3.94
N ALA A 118 15.09 -23.31 3.17
CA ALA A 118 14.25 -23.89 2.13
C ALA A 118 14.96 -24.04 0.78
N GLY A 119 16.17 -23.49 0.62
CA GLY A 119 16.92 -23.46 -0.64
C GLY A 119 16.32 -22.53 -1.70
N ILE A 120 15.61 -21.49 -1.27
CA ILE A 120 14.96 -20.48 -2.13
C ILE A 120 15.85 -19.23 -2.13
N GLU A 121 16.47 -18.97 -3.27
CA GLU A 121 17.12 -17.68 -3.52
C GLU A 121 16.07 -16.67 -4.03
N PHE A 122 16.22 -15.40 -3.67
CA PHE A 122 15.29 -14.35 -4.06
C PHE A 122 16.00 -13.18 -4.71
N ILE A 123 15.32 -12.49 -5.62
CA ILE A 123 15.72 -11.20 -6.18
C ILE A 123 14.90 -10.12 -5.46
N GLU A 124 15.58 -9.15 -4.85
CA GLU A 124 14.96 -8.03 -4.14
C GLU A 124 14.81 -6.81 -5.07
N LEU A 125 13.59 -6.30 -5.18
CA LEU A 125 13.25 -5.13 -5.99
C LEU A 125 12.53 -4.12 -5.13
N ARG A 126 13.00 -2.87 -5.11
CA ARG A 126 12.16 -1.74 -4.73
C ARG A 126 11.21 -1.46 -5.89
N VAL A 127 9.94 -1.22 -5.61
CA VAL A 127 8.90 -0.96 -6.64
C VAL A 127 8.21 0.38 -6.49
N ALA A 128 8.18 0.94 -5.28
CA ALA A 128 7.60 2.23 -4.97
C ALA A 128 8.15 2.76 -3.65
N ILE A 129 7.80 3.99 -3.31
CA ILE A 129 8.00 4.54 -1.98
C ILE A 129 6.67 5.08 -1.45
N ASP A 130 6.33 4.65 -0.24
CA ASP A 130 5.21 5.16 0.52
C ASP A 130 5.70 6.27 1.44
N GLY A 131 4.87 7.30 1.62
CA GLY A 131 5.21 8.46 2.42
C GLY A 131 3.96 9.03 3.06
N ILE A 132 3.99 9.20 4.39
CA ILE A 132 2.87 9.75 5.16
C ILE A 132 3.27 11.12 5.69
N SER A 133 2.47 12.14 5.41
CA SER A 133 2.69 13.48 5.95
C SER A 133 1.88 13.72 7.20
N VAL A 134 2.57 14.14 8.26
CA VAL A 134 1.92 14.79 9.40
C VAL A 134 1.61 16.22 9.01
N ILE A 135 0.40 16.67 9.33
CA ILE A 135 -0.13 17.97 8.95
C ILE A 135 -0.73 18.70 10.14
N THR A 136 -0.70 20.03 10.07
CA THR A 136 -1.35 20.93 11.01
C THR A 136 -1.91 22.15 10.26
N ALA A 137 -2.64 23.03 10.95
CA ALA A 137 -3.16 24.24 10.33
C ALA A 137 -2.01 25.17 9.91
N THR A 138 -2.18 25.92 8.82
CA THR A 138 -1.15 26.82 8.27
C THR A 138 -0.69 27.90 9.25
N GLY A 139 -1.53 28.26 10.23
CA GLY A 139 -1.20 29.25 11.27
C GLY A 139 -0.61 28.66 12.55
N ASN A 140 -0.43 27.34 12.63
CA ASN A 140 0.14 26.70 13.81
C ASN A 140 1.68 26.79 13.80
N ASP A 141 2.18 27.96 14.19
CA ASP A 141 3.63 28.23 14.27
C ASP A 141 4.30 27.54 15.47
N ALA A 142 3.53 26.91 16.37
CA ALA A 142 4.08 26.19 17.52
C ALA A 142 4.60 24.80 17.17
N ILE A 143 4.18 24.24 16.03
CA ILE A 143 4.51 22.88 15.60
C ILE A 143 5.22 22.95 14.26
N ASP A 144 6.55 22.96 14.30
CA ASP A 144 7.42 22.93 13.11
C ASP A 144 7.95 21.52 12.84
N CYS A 145 8.25 20.78 13.90
CA CYS A 145 8.86 19.47 13.84
C CYS A 145 8.37 18.59 14.98
N LEU A 146 8.21 17.28 14.72
CA LEU A 146 7.86 16.26 15.70
C LEU A 146 8.76 15.04 15.51
N ASN A 147 9.12 14.35 16.59
CA ASN A 147 9.74 13.02 16.53
C ASN A 147 8.70 11.90 16.76
N PHE A 148 9.13 10.64 16.68
CA PHE A 148 8.22 9.50 16.85
C PHE A 148 7.61 9.43 18.26
N GLU A 149 8.36 9.80 19.29
CA GLU A 149 7.88 9.89 20.67
C GLU A 149 6.82 10.99 20.83
N ASP A 150 6.98 12.13 20.15
CA ASP A 150 5.99 13.19 20.09
C ASP A 150 4.69 12.67 19.49
N LEU A 151 4.78 12.04 18.32
CA LEU A 151 3.62 11.48 17.62
C LEU A 151 2.90 10.46 18.51
N TYR A 152 3.62 9.49 19.08
CA TYR A 152 3.02 8.51 19.98
C TYR A 152 2.38 9.16 21.21
N SER A 153 3.01 10.17 21.82
CA SER A 153 2.46 10.88 22.98
C SER A 153 1.16 11.63 22.70
N LEU A 154 0.89 11.96 21.43
CA LEU A 154 -0.30 12.71 20.97
C LEU A 154 -1.41 11.79 20.44
N VAL A 155 -1.05 10.66 19.81
CA VAL A 155 -1.97 9.82 19.04
C VAL A 155 -2.09 8.38 19.56
N GLY A 156 -1.11 7.89 20.33
CA GLY A 156 -1.13 6.55 20.91
C GLY A 156 -2.25 6.39 21.93
N VAL A 157 -2.71 5.16 22.19
CA VAL A 157 -3.86 4.90 23.09
C VAL A 157 -3.70 5.49 24.49
N GLU A 158 -2.47 5.63 24.99
CA GLU A 158 -2.17 6.23 26.30
C GLU A 158 -2.56 7.72 26.41
N SER A 159 -2.73 8.39 25.26
CA SER A 159 -3.17 9.80 25.16
C SER A 159 -4.69 9.98 25.09
N THR A 160 -5.45 8.89 25.24
CA THR A 160 -6.93 8.93 25.21
C THR A 160 -7.48 9.93 26.23
N GLY A 161 -8.34 10.82 25.78
CA GLY A 161 -8.96 11.88 26.58
C GLY A 161 -8.16 13.18 26.62
N PHE A 162 -6.96 13.25 26.05
CA PHE A 162 -6.21 14.51 25.96
C PHE A 162 -6.89 15.47 24.99
N SER A 163 -7.25 16.65 25.48
CA SER A 163 -7.96 17.70 24.74
C SER A 163 -7.10 18.92 24.44
N THR A 164 -5.88 18.95 24.98
CA THR A 164 -4.87 19.99 24.70
C THR A 164 -3.53 19.35 24.42
N TRP A 165 -2.67 20.06 23.67
CA TRP A 165 -1.32 19.58 23.38
C TRP A 165 -0.48 19.42 24.65
N ALA A 166 -0.63 20.33 25.62
CA ALA A 166 0.12 20.30 26.88
C ALA A 166 -0.15 19.06 27.75
N GLU A 167 -1.32 18.40 27.61
CA GLU A 167 -1.63 17.17 28.35
C GLU A 167 -0.74 15.99 27.93
N ALA A 168 -0.17 16.02 26.71
CA ALA A 168 0.80 15.03 26.27
C ALA A 168 2.19 15.17 26.92
N ASN A 169 2.51 16.31 27.55
CA ASN A 169 3.87 16.62 27.98
C ASN A 169 4.47 15.64 29.00
N ASP A 170 3.66 15.09 29.90
CA ASP A 170 4.16 14.12 30.89
C ASP A 170 4.57 12.80 30.22
N LEU A 171 3.71 12.29 29.31
CA LEU A 171 4.00 11.09 28.53
C LEU A 171 5.16 11.34 27.54
N ASN A 172 5.15 12.49 26.88
CA ASN A 172 6.21 12.93 25.98
C ASN A 172 7.59 12.92 26.66
N ALA A 173 7.68 13.50 27.86
CA ALA A 173 8.91 13.54 28.64
C ALA A 173 9.37 12.14 29.11
N GLU A 174 8.43 11.23 29.38
CA GLU A 174 8.72 9.83 29.72
C GLU A 174 9.32 9.07 28.52
N LEU A 175 8.81 9.33 27.32
CA LEU A 175 9.26 8.71 26.07
C LEU A 175 10.59 9.28 25.57
N GLY A 176 10.93 10.51 25.96
CA GLY A 176 12.08 11.24 25.43
C GLY A 176 11.76 12.09 24.20
N GLY A 177 10.50 12.52 24.07
CA GLY A 177 10.05 13.41 23.01
C GLY A 177 10.67 14.80 23.04
N SER A 178 10.41 15.57 21.98
CA SER A 178 11.01 16.88 21.73
C SER A 178 10.25 18.06 22.33
N GLY A 179 9.16 17.79 23.08
CA GLY A 179 8.37 18.79 23.78
C GLY A 179 9.17 19.72 24.72
N PRO A 180 8.49 20.64 25.44
CA PRO A 180 7.07 20.62 25.74
C PRO A 180 6.20 21.30 24.69
N PHE A 181 4.97 20.83 24.57
CA PHE A 181 3.90 21.46 23.81
C PHE A 181 3.14 22.52 24.63
N GLY A 182 2.52 23.47 23.93
CA GLY A 182 1.74 24.56 24.53
C GLY A 182 0.29 24.21 24.89
N ASP A 183 -0.44 25.15 25.48
CA ASP A 183 -1.81 24.97 25.99
C ASP A 183 -2.92 24.97 24.90
N GLY A 184 -2.56 24.91 23.61
CA GLY A 184 -3.52 24.90 22.52
C GLY A 184 -4.47 23.69 22.60
N ALA A 185 -5.73 23.87 22.17
CA ALA A 185 -6.65 22.74 22.02
C ALA A 185 -6.06 21.72 21.04
N LEU A 186 -6.25 20.43 21.27
CA LEU A 186 -5.79 19.38 20.35
C LEU A 186 -7.00 18.75 19.67
N GLU A 187 -7.16 19.00 18.38
CA GLU A 187 -8.13 18.32 17.54
C GLU A 187 -7.41 17.50 16.47
N ILE A 188 -7.60 16.18 16.48
CA ILE A 188 -6.94 15.27 15.55
C ILE A 188 -7.92 14.89 14.44
N PHE A 189 -7.47 14.98 13.19
CA PHE A 189 -8.20 14.54 11.99
C PHE A 189 -7.31 13.60 11.19
N ALA A 190 -7.79 12.39 10.91
CA ALA A 190 -6.96 11.36 10.29
C ALA A 190 -7.78 10.25 9.63
N PRO A 191 -7.14 9.35 8.85
CA PRO A 191 -7.81 8.21 8.27
C PRO A 191 -8.31 7.24 9.34
N GLY A 192 -9.41 6.56 9.07
CA GLY A 192 -9.91 5.48 9.94
C GLY A 192 -9.10 4.19 9.82
N GLU A 193 -9.38 3.24 10.71
CA GLU A 193 -8.74 1.92 10.77
C GLU A 193 -8.86 1.10 9.47
N GLU A 194 -9.80 1.45 8.59
CA GLU A 194 -9.97 0.83 7.28
C GLU A 194 -8.97 1.32 6.22
N SER A 195 -8.16 2.33 6.52
CA SER A 195 -7.27 2.99 5.56
C SER A 195 -5.86 2.43 5.56
N GLY A 196 -5.30 2.16 4.38
CA GLY A 196 -3.88 1.80 4.26
C GLY A 196 -2.93 2.90 4.74
N THR A 197 -3.34 4.18 4.70
CA THR A 197 -2.57 5.30 5.27
C THR A 197 -2.55 5.23 6.81
N PHE A 198 -3.63 4.75 7.42
CA PHE A 198 -3.67 4.51 8.86
C PHE A 198 -2.68 3.40 9.23
N ASP A 199 -2.74 2.26 8.53
CA ASP A 199 -1.81 1.15 8.73
C ASP A 199 -0.35 1.59 8.56
N SER A 200 -0.02 2.27 7.45
CA SER A 200 1.34 2.78 7.21
C SER A 200 1.80 3.76 8.28
N PHE A 201 0.94 4.67 8.76
CA PHE A 201 1.32 5.61 9.80
C PHE A 201 1.65 4.89 11.12
N ILE A 202 0.86 3.88 11.49
CA ILE A 202 1.12 3.08 12.68
C ILE A 202 2.45 2.32 12.55
N GLU A 203 2.59 1.55 11.48
CA GLU A 203 3.77 0.71 11.24
C GLU A 203 5.06 1.54 11.21
N ILE A 204 5.02 2.75 10.65
CA ILE A 204 6.22 3.58 10.50
C ILE A 204 6.46 4.46 11.72
N ALA A 205 5.44 5.13 12.25
CA ALA A 205 5.63 6.20 13.22
C ALA A 205 5.39 5.79 14.68
N LEU A 206 4.63 4.71 14.92
CA LEU A 206 4.14 4.39 16.27
C LEU A 206 4.55 2.99 16.76
N GLU A 207 4.71 2.02 15.87
CA GLU A 207 4.92 0.61 16.22
C GLU A 207 6.18 0.43 17.08
N GLU A 208 7.33 1.00 16.69
CA GLU A 208 8.57 0.87 17.47
C GLU A 208 8.45 1.49 18.87
N VAL A 209 7.86 2.69 18.98
CA VAL A 209 7.64 3.32 20.29
C VAL A 209 6.72 2.46 21.14
N TRP A 210 5.63 1.94 20.56
CA TRP A 210 4.68 1.08 21.24
C TRP A 210 5.31 -0.25 21.69
N GLU A 211 6.12 -0.92 20.87
CA GLU A 211 6.79 -2.17 21.23
C GLU A 211 7.65 -1.96 22.50
N HIS A 212 8.40 -0.86 22.56
CA HIS A 212 9.14 -0.49 23.76
C HIS A 212 8.24 -0.23 24.97
N ARG A 213 7.04 0.34 24.78
CA ARG A 213 6.05 0.50 25.86
C ARG A 213 5.53 -0.84 26.37
N VAL A 214 5.27 -1.80 25.48
CA VAL A 214 4.84 -3.15 25.85
C VAL A 214 5.94 -3.85 26.64
N GLU A 215 7.19 -3.81 26.16
CA GLU A 215 8.34 -4.40 26.85
C GLU A 215 8.57 -3.82 28.24
N ALA A 216 8.34 -2.52 28.41
CA ALA A 216 8.43 -1.83 29.69
C ALA A 216 7.20 -2.07 30.60
N GLY A 217 6.16 -2.75 30.11
CA GLY A 217 4.92 -3.03 30.86
C GLY A 217 4.00 -1.83 31.00
N HIS A 218 4.12 -0.85 30.09
CA HIS A 218 3.30 0.36 30.05
C HIS A 218 2.12 0.26 29.06
N ALA A 219 2.18 -0.65 28.07
CA ALA A 219 1.13 -0.87 27.08
C ALA A 219 0.71 -2.35 26.94
N ASP A 220 -0.46 -2.58 26.35
CA ASP A 220 -0.99 -3.92 26.02
C ASP A 220 -0.42 -4.42 24.67
N GLU A 221 -0.34 -5.75 24.50
CA GLU A 221 0.14 -6.40 23.26
C GLU A 221 -0.76 -6.16 22.04
N ASN A 222 -1.99 -5.65 22.23
CA ASN A 222 -2.82 -5.16 21.13
C ASN A 222 -2.56 -3.66 20.92
N PHE A 223 -1.84 -3.33 19.85
CA PHE A 223 -1.66 -1.95 19.44
C PHE A 223 -3.02 -1.26 19.22
N ALA A 224 -3.14 -0.03 19.68
CA ALA A 224 -4.26 0.84 19.37
C ALA A 224 -3.80 2.30 19.32
N VAL A 225 -4.39 3.07 18.40
CA VAL A 225 -4.42 4.53 18.53
C VAL A 225 -5.50 4.93 19.52
N ARG A 226 -5.43 6.16 20.02
CA ARG A 226 -6.54 6.74 20.78
C ARG A 226 -7.83 6.72 19.94
N PRO A 227 -9.00 6.36 20.48
CA PRO A 227 -10.25 6.26 19.70
C PRO A 227 -10.96 7.61 19.54
N ASP A 228 -10.50 8.65 20.23
CA ASP A 228 -11.14 9.96 20.35
C ASP A 228 -10.52 11.01 19.43
N TYR A 229 -10.38 10.67 18.15
CA TYR A 229 -10.05 11.59 17.06
C TYR A 229 -11.14 11.60 15.98
N ASN A 230 -11.08 12.57 15.07
CA ASN A 230 -12.01 12.68 13.94
C ASN A 230 -11.52 11.81 12.77
N ALA A 231 -11.93 10.54 12.76
CA ALA A 231 -11.62 9.59 11.70
C ALA A 231 -12.45 9.85 10.42
N SER A 232 -11.83 9.72 9.24
CA SER A 232 -12.54 9.77 7.96
C SER A 232 -11.89 8.94 6.86
N ALA A 233 -12.68 8.21 6.08
CA ALA A 233 -12.23 7.56 4.85
C ALA A 233 -11.98 8.53 3.67
N ASN A 234 -12.27 9.82 3.83
CA ASN A 234 -12.12 10.82 2.78
C ASN A 234 -11.09 11.87 3.20
N ASP A 235 -9.92 11.85 2.54
CA ASP A 235 -8.82 12.75 2.88
C ASP A 235 -9.17 14.23 2.74
N ASN A 236 -10.15 14.61 1.89
CA ASN A 236 -10.62 15.99 1.82
C ASN A 236 -11.29 16.43 3.14
N VAL A 237 -11.99 15.53 3.82
CA VAL A 237 -12.58 15.82 5.14
C VAL A 237 -11.49 16.02 6.18
N ILE A 238 -10.38 15.29 6.08
CA ILE A 238 -9.22 15.44 6.94
C ILE A 238 -8.56 16.81 6.70
N ILE A 239 -8.29 17.17 5.44
CA ILE A 239 -7.72 18.48 5.08
C ILE A 239 -8.62 19.64 5.53
N ASP A 240 -9.93 19.54 5.32
CA ASP A 240 -10.89 20.57 5.75
C ASP A 240 -10.95 20.68 7.28
N GLY A 241 -10.86 19.55 7.99
CA GLY A 241 -10.80 19.50 9.44
C GLY A 241 -9.53 20.15 10.02
N VAL A 242 -8.37 19.83 9.45
CA VAL A 242 -7.07 20.42 9.85
C VAL A 242 -7.04 21.91 9.54
N SER A 243 -7.38 22.30 8.31
CA SER A 243 -7.35 23.72 7.90
C SER A 243 -8.34 24.60 8.66
N GLY A 244 -9.45 24.04 9.13
CA GLY A 244 -10.48 24.74 9.90
C GLY A 244 -10.14 24.99 11.36
N ASN A 245 -9.10 24.36 11.91
CA ASN A 245 -8.82 24.33 13.35
C ASN A 245 -7.36 24.72 13.66
N GLU A 246 -7.15 25.90 14.27
CA GLU A 246 -5.84 26.54 14.45
C GLU A 246 -4.77 25.67 15.14
N HIS A 247 -5.18 24.75 16.02
CA HIS A 247 -4.29 23.87 16.78
C HIS A 247 -4.49 22.39 16.41
N SER A 248 -4.97 22.09 15.20
CA SER A 248 -5.21 20.71 14.78
C SER A 248 -3.92 19.92 14.56
N LEU A 249 -4.03 18.59 14.62
CA LEU A 249 -3.04 17.64 14.12
C LEU A 249 -3.74 16.69 13.16
N GLY A 250 -3.03 16.16 12.18
CA GLY A 250 -3.53 15.10 11.33
C GLY A 250 -2.43 14.42 10.55
N TRP A 251 -2.79 13.38 9.81
CA TRP A 251 -1.89 12.77 8.85
C TRP A 251 -2.66 12.29 7.62
N VAL A 252 -2.02 12.30 6.46
CA VAL A 252 -2.54 11.77 5.18
C VAL A 252 -1.37 11.29 4.32
N GLY A 253 -1.64 10.56 3.24
CA GLY A 253 -0.61 10.23 2.24
C GLY A 253 0.07 11.49 1.68
N PHE A 254 1.40 11.44 1.53
CA PHE A 254 2.22 12.59 1.14
C PHE A 254 1.75 13.26 -0.14
N ALA A 255 1.42 12.48 -1.19
CA ALA A 255 0.95 13.03 -2.46
C ALA A 255 -0.29 13.92 -2.27
N PHE A 256 -1.24 13.49 -1.42
CA PHE A 256 -2.44 14.25 -1.11
C PHE A 256 -2.15 15.50 -0.27
N ALA A 257 -1.23 15.41 0.69
CA ALA A 257 -0.78 16.57 1.46
C ALA A 257 -0.07 17.61 0.58
N ASP A 258 0.79 17.17 -0.33
CA ASP A 258 1.56 18.00 -1.25
C ASP A 258 0.66 18.84 -2.16
N GLU A 259 -0.43 18.24 -2.65
CA GLU A 259 -1.46 18.93 -3.44
C GLU A 259 -2.28 19.96 -2.65
N ASN A 260 -2.29 19.88 -1.31
CA ASN A 260 -3.09 20.73 -0.43
C ASN A 260 -2.23 21.66 0.47
N ARG A 261 -0.98 21.91 0.10
CA ARG A 261 -0.07 22.83 0.85
C ARG A 261 -0.58 24.26 1.01
N ASP A 262 -1.56 24.69 0.21
CA ASP A 262 -2.22 25.99 0.36
C ASP A 262 -3.21 26.04 1.54
N LYS A 263 -3.64 24.88 2.05
CA LYS A 263 -4.63 24.74 3.12
C LYS A 263 -4.05 24.22 4.44
N VAL A 264 -3.00 23.41 4.37
CA VAL A 264 -2.37 22.80 5.54
C VAL A 264 -0.86 23.01 5.52
N LYS A 265 -0.28 23.05 6.72
CA LYS A 265 1.17 22.99 6.93
C LYS A 265 1.57 21.54 7.10
N LEU A 266 2.56 21.09 6.33
CA LEU A 266 3.19 19.80 6.57
C LEU A 266 4.25 19.99 7.68
N VAL A 267 4.30 19.05 8.61
CA VAL A 267 5.18 19.07 9.76
C VAL A 267 6.44 18.29 9.43
N ASP A 268 7.60 18.86 9.74
CA ASP A 268 8.88 18.16 9.60
C ASP A 268 8.93 17.02 10.63
N VAL A 269 9.65 15.94 10.31
CA VAL A 269 9.78 14.81 11.23
C VAL A 269 11.24 14.57 11.55
N ASP A 270 11.55 14.38 12.82
CA ASP A 270 12.88 13.99 13.30
C ASP A 270 12.90 12.48 13.57
N GLY A 271 13.66 11.75 12.75
CA GLY A 271 13.90 10.32 12.89
C GLY A 271 15.15 9.96 13.71
N GLY A 272 15.77 10.93 14.38
CA GLY A 272 16.97 10.79 15.21
C GLY A 272 18.18 11.61 14.75
N ASP A 273 18.18 12.09 13.51
CA ASP A 273 19.27 12.88 12.89
C ASP A 273 18.86 14.34 12.59
N GLY A 274 17.75 14.79 13.16
CA GLY A 274 17.19 16.12 12.99
C GLY A 274 15.95 16.15 12.09
N CYS A 275 15.25 17.28 12.14
CA CYS A 275 14.01 17.50 11.41
C CYS A 275 14.22 17.49 9.89
N VAL A 276 13.48 16.63 9.20
CA VAL A 276 13.44 16.55 7.74
C VAL A 276 12.07 16.96 7.26
N ALA A 277 12.01 17.87 6.30
CA ALA A 277 10.75 18.29 5.68
C ALA A 277 10.23 17.21 4.71
N PRO A 278 8.92 16.95 4.67
CA PRO A 278 8.33 16.09 3.64
C PRO A 278 8.28 16.85 2.30
N THR A 279 9.16 16.49 1.38
CA THR A 279 9.19 17.00 0.00
C THR A 279 9.25 15.84 -0.98
N PRO A 280 8.91 16.03 -2.27
CA PRO A 280 9.03 14.95 -3.25
C PRO A 280 10.44 14.34 -3.26
N GLU A 281 11.47 15.17 -3.06
CA GLU A 281 12.86 14.73 -3.02
C GLU A 281 13.19 13.90 -1.77
N THR A 282 12.81 14.37 -0.57
CA THR A 282 13.13 13.66 0.69
C THR A 282 12.30 12.38 0.86
N ILE A 283 11.08 12.35 0.32
CA ILE A 283 10.28 11.14 0.24
C ILE A 283 10.92 10.17 -0.75
N ALA A 284 11.23 10.61 -1.98
CA ALA A 284 11.78 9.71 -3.00
C ALA A 284 13.16 9.11 -2.65
N SER A 285 13.96 9.81 -1.84
CA SER A 285 15.25 9.33 -1.34
C SER A 285 15.15 8.51 -0.04
N ALA A 286 13.96 8.39 0.56
CA ALA A 286 13.74 7.87 1.91
C ALA A 286 14.52 8.61 3.01
N GLU A 287 14.86 9.88 2.80
CA GLU A 287 15.43 10.75 3.84
C GLU A 287 14.36 11.21 4.84
N PHE A 288 13.11 11.35 4.40
CA PHE A 288 12.01 11.71 5.28
C PHE A 288 11.63 10.51 6.19
N PRO A 289 11.58 10.68 7.53
CA PRO A 289 11.44 9.55 8.46
C PRO A 289 10.15 8.74 8.34
N ILE A 290 9.05 9.34 7.87
CA ILE A 290 7.77 8.62 7.66
C ILE A 290 7.61 8.22 6.19
N ALA A 291 8.72 7.82 5.57
CA ALA A 291 8.75 7.22 4.25
C ALA A 291 9.37 5.83 4.31
N ARG A 292 8.90 4.93 3.46
CA ARG A 292 9.42 3.57 3.36
C ARG A 292 9.42 3.08 1.93
N PHE A 293 10.47 2.35 1.57
CA PHE A 293 10.46 1.62 0.32
C PHE A 293 9.46 0.47 0.38
N LEU A 294 8.77 0.27 -0.73
CA LEU A 294 7.91 -0.87 -0.98
C LEU A 294 8.67 -1.85 -1.87
N TYR A 295 8.60 -3.12 -1.52
CA TYR A 295 9.41 -4.18 -2.09
C TYR A 295 8.55 -5.24 -2.77
N THR A 296 9.07 -5.74 -3.88
CA THR A 296 8.64 -6.99 -4.49
C THR A 296 9.84 -7.92 -4.53
N TYR A 297 9.64 -9.14 -4.07
CA TYR A 297 10.61 -10.20 -4.10
C TYR A 297 10.18 -11.26 -5.10
N VAL A 298 11.14 -11.80 -5.85
CA VAL A 298 10.90 -12.84 -6.86
C VAL A 298 11.76 -14.04 -6.52
N ASP A 299 11.17 -15.24 -6.48
CA ASP A 299 11.93 -16.49 -6.43
C ASP A 299 12.84 -16.57 -7.65
N ALA A 300 14.15 -16.57 -7.43
CA ALA A 300 15.16 -16.56 -8.49
C ALA A 300 15.04 -17.80 -9.40
N GLY A 301 14.55 -18.92 -8.88
CA GLY A 301 14.24 -20.13 -9.66
C GLY A 301 13.08 -19.93 -10.65
N GLN A 302 12.18 -18.98 -10.38
CA GLN A 302 11.04 -18.64 -11.23
C GLN A 302 11.34 -17.50 -12.21
N ALA A 303 12.47 -16.81 -12.08
CA ALA A 303 12.82 -15.68 -12.94
C ALA A 303 12.99 -16.03 -14.43
N SER A 304 13.18 -17.32 -14.75
CA SER A 304 13.24 -17.83 -16.13
C SER A 304 11.88 -18.23 -16.72
N ASP A 305 10.82 -18.27 -15.90
CA ASP A 305 9.46 -18.47 -16.40
C ASP A 305 9.07 -17.27 -17.28
N PRO A 306 8.63 -17.47 -18.54
CA PRO A 306 8.35 -16.37 -19.45
C PRO A 306 7.25 -15.42 -18.97
N ALA A 307 6.25 -15.91 -18.24
CA ALA A 307 5.17 -15.07 -17.73
C ALA A 307 5.65 -14.24 -16.53
N VAL A 308 6.35 -14.86 -15.58
CA VAL A 308 6.98 -14.15 -14.44
C VAL A 308 7.92 -13.09 -14.96
N LYS A 309 8.79 -13.45 -15.90
CA LYS A 309 9.76 -12.52 -16.45
C LYS A 309 9.11 -11.31 -17.12
N ALA A 310 8.13 -11.55 -18.00
CA ALA A 310 7.45 -10.48 -18.69
C ALA A 310 6.67 -9.57 -17.73
N PHE A 311 6.08 -10.12 -16.66
CA PHE A 311 5.37 -9.33 -15.67
C PHE A 311 6.32 -8.43 -14.86
N VAL A 312 7.46 -8.96 -14.40
CA VAL A 312 8.45 -8.16 -13.67
C VAL A 312 9.13 -7.13 -14.58
N ASP A 313 9.41 -7.48 -15.85
CA ASP A 313 9.87 -6.53 -16.87
C ASP A 313 8.86 -5.37 -17.03
N PHE A 314 7.57 -5.69 -17.13
CA PHE A 314 6.49 -4.70 -17.24
C PHE A 314 6.41 -3.81 -15.99
N MET A 315 6.39 -4.39 -14.79
CA MET A 315 6.37 -3.69 -13.50
C MET A 315 7.47 -2.62 -13.41
N LEU A 316 8.70 -2.96 -13.81
CA LEU A 316 9.85 -2.05 -13.75
C LEU A 316 9.98 -1.13 -14.98
N SER A 317 9.15 -1.32 -16.01
CA SER A 317 9.21 -0.53 -17.24
C SER A 317 8.59 0.87 -17.07
N ASP A 318 8.94 1.78 -17.97
CA ASP A 318 8.31 3.11 -18.03
C ASP A 318 6.79 3.03 -18.29
N GLU A 319 6.28 1.89 -18.78
CA GLU A 319 4.85 1.62 -18.97
C GLU A 319 4.17 1.15 -17.68
N GLY A 320 4.90 0.43 -16.80
CA GLY A 320 4.38 -0.06 -15.52
C GLY A 320 4.45 0.97 -14.40
N GLN A 321 5.48 1.83 -14.40
CA GLN A 321 5.69 2.81 -13.33
C GLN A 321 4.51 3.79 -13.08
N PRO A 322 3.73 4.23 -14.10
CA PRO A 322 2.55 5.05 -13.86
C PRO A 322 1.52 4.42 -12.90
N TYR A 323 1.39 3.09 -12.87
CA TYR A 323 0.44 2.40 -11.98
C TYR A 323 0.79 2.52 -10.49
N VAL A 324 2.04 2.86 -10.15
CA VAL A 324 2.44 3.20 -8.77
C VAL A 324 1.72 4.45 -8.30
N VAL A 325 1.66 5.47 -9.16
CA VAL A 325 0.99 6.75 -8.89
C VAL A 325 -0.53 6.57 -8.90
N ASP A 326 -1.06 5.79 -9.84
CA ASP A 326 -2.48 5.47 -9.89
C ASP A 326 -2.95 4.70 -8.64
N ALA A 327 -2.06 3.92 -8.02
CA ALA A 327 -2.29 3.26 -6.74
C ALA A 327 -2.16 4.20 -5.52
N GLY A 328 -1.76 5.47 -5.72
CA GLY A 328 -1.64 6.48 -4.66
C GLY A 328 -0.25 6.57 -4.01
N TYR A 329 0.77 5.95 -4.60
CA TYR A 329 2.14 5.93 -4.07
C TYR A 329 3.09 6.83 -4.86
N VAL A 330 4.26 7.10 -4.28
CA VAL A 330 5.31 7.89 -4.93
C VAL A 330 6.23 6.96 -5.72
N GLY A 331 6.56 7.35 -6.95
CA GLY A 331 7.53 6.64 -7.76
C GLY A 331 8.93 6.71 -7.16
N LEU A 332 9.74 5.67 -7.41
CA LEU A 332 11.13 5.64 -6.95
C LEU A 332 11.97 6.78 -7.57
N SER A 333 13.05 7.13 -6.88
CA SER A 333 14.09 7.96 -7.50
C SER A 333 14.64 7.24 -8.76
N PRO A 334 15.15 7.97 -9.77
CA PRO A 334 15.75 7.34 -10.94
C PRO A 334 16.90 6.38 -10.61
N ALA A 335 17.63 6.65 -9.52
CA ALA A 335 18.73 5.80 -9.07
C ALA A 335 18.20 4.48 -8.47
N ASP A 336 17.15 4.54 -7.64
CA ASP A 336 16.55 3.36 -7.02
C ASP A 336 15.85 2.46 -8.05
N LEU A 337 15.11 3.06 -8.99
CA LEU A 337 14.47 2.29 -10.07
C LEU A 337 15.51 1.60 -10.95
N GLU A 338 16.61 2.29 -11.29
CA GLU A 338 17.70 1.69 -12.06
C GLU A 338 18.41 0.57 -11.29
N GLN A 339 18.54 0.71 -9.96
CA GLN A 339 19.09 -0.38 -9.14
C GLN A 339 18.18 -1.61 -9.14
N SER A 340 16.86 -1.46 -9.01
CA SER A 340 15.90 -2.58 -9.16
C SER A 340 15.99 -3.22 -10.55
N ARG A 341 16.04 -2.40 -11.61
CA ARG A 341 16.25 -2.89 -12.99
C ARG A 341 17.56 -3.65 -13.13
N SER A 342 18.65 -3.15 -12.53
CA SER A 342 19.94 -3.81 -12.54
C SER A 342 19.87 -5.16 -11.85
N ASN A 343 19.34 -5.21 -10.61
CA ASN A 343 19.17 -6.45 -9.84
C ASN A 343 18.40 -7.49 -10.63
N TRP A 344 17.29 -7.09 -11.26
CA TRP A 344 16.47 -7.97 -12.08
C TRP A 344 17.22 -8.46 -13.33
N ASN A 345 17.87 -7.57 -14.08
CA ASN A 345 18.57 -7.93 -15.32
C ASN A 345 19.79 -8.81 -15.09
N SER A 346 20.50 -8.65 -13.96
CA SER A 346 21.63 -9.50 -13.58
C SER A 346 21.23 -10.72 -12.76
N LEU A 347 19.94 -10.88 -12.43
CA LEU A 347 19.44 -11.90 -11.51
C LEU A 347 20.21 -11.91 -10.20
N THR A 348 20.52 -10.72 -9.66
CA THR A 348 21.26 -10.59 -8.40
C THR A 348 20.38 -11.08 -7.26
N THR A 349 20.86 -12.08 -6.53
CA THR A 349 20.14 -12.68 -5.40
C THR A 349 20.51 -12.05 -4.06
N GLY A 350 19.57 -12.12 -3.12
CA GLY A 350 19.71 -11.62 -1.76
C GLY A 350 19.36 -10.14 -1.59
N THR A 351 19.58 -9.65 -0.38
CA THR A 351 19.38 -8.25 0.00
C THR A 351 20.45 -7.37 -0.64
N THR A 352 20.05 -6.32 -1.37
CA THR A 352 20.96 -5.52 -2.22
C THR A 352 20.86 -4.01 -2.00
N PHE A 353 19.91 -3.58 -1.17
CA PHE A 353 19.66 -2.20 -0.82
C PHE A 353 20.07 -1.88 0.61
#